data_AF-A0A3M3LQL3-F1
#
_entry.id   AF-A0A3M3LQL3-F1
#
_cell.length_a   1.000
_cell.length_b   1.000
_cell.length_c   1.000
_cell.angle_alpha   90.00
_cell.angle_beta   90.00
_cell.angle_gamma   90.00
#
_symmetry.space_group_name_H-M   'P 1'
#
loop_
_entity.id
_entity.type
_entity.pdbx_description
1 polymer ?
#
loop_
_entity_poly.entity_id
_entity_poly.type
_entity_poly.pdbx_seq_one_letter_code
_entity_poly.pdbx_strand_id
1 'polypeptide(L)'
;MLDREAARAVFEEQVGDVHDGLLDLTPYERALLAVFGLQVFLNDRKAATRLLDDLNRSCMIKGLLRRKTFSLTPLYGLADEGFDRVAKAPGVSEWLQSHRSMRTALVALYGRDLRLAPARFRWLKGVNRTLWYALHSADTAKVFVEGAGVQAQARAEVHASKLGLPRPGLMVT
;
A
#
# COMPACT_ATOMS: atom_id res chain seq x y z
N MET A 1 -4.01 -33.43 1.33
CA MET A 1 -3.84 -32.80 0.01
C MET A 1 -4.38 -31.37 0.11
N LEU A 2 -3.78 -30.38 -0.55
CA LEU A 2 -4.26 -28.99 -0.50
C LEU A 2 -5.47 -28.81 -1.43
N ASP A 3 -6.55 -28.22 -0.91
CA ASP A 3 -7.69 -27.79 -1.72
C ASP A 3 -7.31 -26.54 -2.53
N ARG A 4 -7.20 -26.70 -3.85
CA ARG A 4 -6.75 -25.64 -4.75
C ARG A 4 -7.81 -24.58 -4.99
N GLU A 5 -9.08 -24.97 -5.05
CA GLU A 5 -10.16 -24.03 -5.33
C GLU A 5 -10.43 -23.15 -4.10
N ALA A 6 -10.46 -23.76 -2.91
CA ALA A 6 -10.58 -23.02 -1.66
C ALA A 6 -9.37 -22.10 -1.45
N ALA A 7 -8.16 -22.57 -1.72
CA ALA A 7 -6.96 -21.73 -1.63
C ALA A 7 -7.00 -20.55 -2.60
N ARG A 8 -7.44 -20.79 -3.85
CA ARG A 8 -7.61 -19.71 -4.85
C ARG A 8 -8.60 -18.67 -4.34
N ALA A 9 -9.80 -19.08 -3.91
CA ALA A 9 -10.83 -18.16 -3.41
C ALA A 9 -10.30 -17.27 -2.27
N VAL A 10 -9.59 -17.85 -1.31
CA VAL A 10 -8.99 -17.09 -0.19
C VAL A 10 -7.95 -16.08 -0.69
N PHE A 11 -7.09 -16.45 -1.63
CA PHE A 11 -6.07 -15.53 -2.13
C PHE A 11 -6.64 -14.45 -3.06
N GLU A 12 -7.69 -14.75 -3.82
CA GLU A 12 -8.43 -13.79 -4.63
C GLU A 12 -9.08 -12.72 -3.74
N GLU A 13 -9.69 -13.13 -2.63
CA GLU A 13 -10.27 -12.21 -1.64
C GLU A 13 -9.21 -11.27 -1.02
N GLN A 14 -7.98 -11.74 -0.82
CA GLN A 14 -6.89 -10.91 -0.32
C GLN A 14 -6.55 -9.75 -1.28
N VAL A 15 -6.64 -9.95 -2.60
CA VAL A 15 -6.35 -8.93 -3.61
C VAL A 15 -7.31 -7.73 -3.48
N GLY A 16 -8.57 -8.00 -3.13
CA GLY A 16 -9.63 -7.00 -3.01
C GLY A 16 -10.22 -6.57 -4.35
N ASP A 17 -11.13 -5.61 -4.27
CA ASP A 17 -11.91 -5.13 -5.41
C ASP A 17 -11.06 -4.38 -6.45
N VAL A 18 -11.62 -4.25 -7.66
CA VAL A 18 -11.03 -3.42 -8.71
C VAL A 18 -11.08 -1.97 -8.25
N HIS A 19 -9.96 -1.25 -8.33
CA HIS A 19 -9.93 0.15 -7.92
C HIS A 19 -10.65 1.04 -8.95
N ASP A 20 -11.33 2.09 -8.48
CA ASP A 20 -11.93 3.13 -9.34
C ASP A 20 -11.01 4.36 -9.41
N GLY A 21 -9.80 4.14 -9.91
CA GLY A 21 -8.76 5.17 -9.94
C GLY A 21 -8.41 5.72 -8.56
N LEU A 22 -8.32 7.05 -8.45
CA LEU A 22 -7.96 7.77 -7.23
C LEU A 22 -9.17 8.36 -6.48
N LEU A 23 -10.40 8.13 -6.97
CA LEU A 23 -11.60 8.80 -6.46
C LEU A 23 -12.12 8.18 -5.16
N ASP A 24 -12.03 6.86 -5.02
CA ASP A 24 -12.61 6.10 -3.90
C ASP A 24 -11.53 5.46 -3.01
N LEU A 25 -10.46 6.21 -2.74
CA LEU A 25 -9.41 5.71 -1.87
C LEU A 25 -9.84 5.78 -0.40
N THR A 26 -9.64 4.69 0.32
CA THR A 26 -9.75 4.73 1.77
C THR A 26 -8.73 5.71 2.36
N PRO A 27 -8.99 6.30 3.54
CA PRO A 27 -8.07 7.27 4.14
C PRO A 27 -6.63 6.75 4.31
N TYR A 28 -6.48 5.45 4.60
CA TYR A 28 -5.16 4.84 4.74
C TYR A 28 -4.47 4.58 3.40
N GLU A 29 -5.20 4.19 2.36
CA GLU A 29 -4.63 4.01 1.01
C GLU A 29 -4.11 5.34 0.48
N ARG A 30 -4.89 6.41 0.67
CA ARG A 30 -4.52 7.76 0.29
C ARG A 30 -3.26 8.22 1.02
N ALA A 31 -3.17 7.97 2.32
CA ALA A 31 -1.98 8.31 3.11
C ALA A 31 -0.74 7.49 2.69
N LEU A 32 -0.88 6.20 2.43
CA LEU A 32 0.22 5.37 1.95
C LEU A 32 0.67 5.78 0.55
N LEU A 33 -0.26 6.10 -0.36
CA LEU A 33 0.06 6.62 -1.68
C LEU A 33 0.81 7.95 -1.59
N ALA A 34 0.39 8.87 -0.73
CA ALA A 34 1.12 10.11 -0.51
C ALA A 34 2.57 9.83 -0.03
N VAL A 35 2.75 8.98 0.98
CA VAL A 35 4.07 8.64 1.53
C VAL A 35 4.97 7.97 0.50
N PHE A 36 4.50 6.91 -0.16
CA PHE A 36 5.30 6.16 -1.13
C PHE A 36 5.52 6.96 -2.42
N GLY A 37 4.50 7.67 -2.89
CA GLY A 37 4.55 8.45 -4.11
C GLY A 37 5.45 9.68 -4.01
N LEU A 38 5.51 10.34 -2.85
CA LEU A 38 6.49 11.42 -2.60
C LEU A 38 7.92 10.92 -2.83
N GLN A 39 8.23 9.71 -2.37
CA GLN A 39 9.55 9.11 -2.57
C GLN A 39 9.77 8.65 -4.03
N VAL A 40 8.80 7.96 -4.62
CA VAL A 40 9.00 7.28 -5.93
C VAL A 40 8.77 8.22 -7.11
N PHE A 41 7.67 8.98 -7.14
CA PHE A 41 7.32 9.83 -8.28
C PHE A 41 7.96 11.21 -8.21
N LEU A 42 8.15 11.75 -7.01
CA LEU A 42 8.65 13.11 -6.81
C LEU A 42 10.10 13.16 -6.31
N ASN A 43 10.71 12.00 -6.01
CA ASN A 43 12.05 11.88 -5.42
C ASN A 43 12.23 12.75 -4.14
N ASP A 44 11.15 13.03 -3.43
CA ASP A 44 11.08 13.90 -2.25
C ASP A 44 11.07 13.05 -0.98
N ARG A 45 12.18 12.36 -0.73
CA ARG A 45 12.35 11.47 0.43
C ARG A 45 12.19 12.21 1.76
N LYS A 46 12.59 13.48 1.81
CA LYS A 46 12.49 14.30 3.03
C LYS A 46 11.02 14.54 3.37
N ALA A 47 10.18 14.91 2.39
CA ALA A 47 8.75 15.06 2.61
C ALA A 47 8.09 13.72 2.95
N ALA A 48 8.42 12.63 2.26
CA ALA A 48 7.88 11.31 2.55
C ALA A 48 8.15 10.86 4.00
N THR A 49 9.40 11.05 4.45
CA THR A 49 9.83 10.74 5.83
C THR A 49 9.09 11.59 6.84
N ARG A 50 9.00 12.90 6.60
CA ARG A 50 8.32 13.84 7.48
C ARG A 50 6.83 13.52 7.60
N LEU A 51 6.15 13.31 6.47
CA LEU A 51 4.73 12.94 6.43
C LEU A 51 4.48 11.66 7.24
N LEU A 52 5.30 10.63 7.05
CA LEU A 52 5.16 9.38 7.79
C LEU A 52 5.38 9.57 9.29
N ASP A 53 6.35 10.39 9.69
CA ASP A 53 6.59 10.70 11.10
C ASP A 53 5.44 11.51 11.72
N ASP A 54 4.85 12.44 10.97
CA ASP A 54 3.72 13.24 11.44
C ASP A 54 2.45 12.39 11.58
N LEU A 55 2.19 11.47 10.63
CA LEU A 55 1.16 10.44 10.77
C LEU A 55 1.38 9.59 12.02
N ASN A 56 2.60 9.11 12.26
CA ASN A 56 2.93 8.32 13.46
C ASN A 56 2.73 9.11 14.76
N ARG A 57 3.15 10.39 14.79
CA ARG A 57 2.95 11.26 15.95
C ARG A 57 1.47 11.51 16.22
N SER A 58 0.65 11.60 15.18
CA SER A 58 -0.79 11.82 15.32
C SER A 58 -1.52 10.65 16.00
N CYS A 59 -0.95 9.45 15.99
CA CYS A 59 -1.46 8.31 16.76
C CYS A 59 -1.25 8.46 18.28
N MET A 60 -0.44 9.42 18.74
CA MET A 60 -0.18 9.68 20.15
C MET A 60 -1.06 10.81 20.68
N ILE A 61 -2.04 10.49 21.54
CA ILE A 61 -2.86 11.50 22.22
C ILE A 61 -2.18 11.85 23.55
N LYS A 62 -1.78 13.12 23.70
CA LYS A 62 -1.39 13.65 25.01
C LYS A 62 -2.67 14.03 25.77
N GLY A 63 -3.11 13.17 26.69
CA GLY A 63 -4.18 13.55 27.62
C GLY A 63 -3.76 14.70 28.54
N LEU A 64 -4.72 15.50 29.00
CA LEU A 64 -4.55 16.59 29.99
C LEU A 64 -3.79 16.15 31.25
N LEU A 65 -3.92 14.86 31.63
CA LEU A 65 -3.30 14.26 32.80
C LEU A 65 -1.98 13.50 32.51
N ARG A 66 -1.30 13.78 31.39
CA ARG A 66 -0.07 13.08 30.94
C ARG A 66 -0.18 11.55 30.78
N ARG A 67 -1.35 10.95 30.96
CA ARG A 67 -1.61 9.56 30.54
C ARG A 67 -1.63 9.55 29.01
N LYS A 68 -0.71 8.79 28.41
CA LYS A 68 -0.66 8.57 26.96
C LYS A 68 -1.84 7.68 26.58
N THR A 69 -2.83 8.26 25.90
CA THR A 69 -3.86 7.48 25.22
C THR A 69 -3.39 7.31 23.78
N PHE A 70 -3.52 6.11 23.21
CA PHE A 70 -3.10 5.85 21.84
C PHE A 70 -4.33 5.76 20.94
N SER A 71 -4.33 6.54 19.86
CA SER A 71 -5.23 6.26 18.73
C SER A 71 -4.63 5.13 17.92
N LEU A 72 -5.46 4.17 17.51
CA LEU A 72 -5.02 3.08 16.62
C LEU A 72 -4.82 3.58 15.18
N THR A 73 -5.43 4.72 14.83
CA THR A 73 -5.38 5.32 13.50
C THR A 73 -4.78 6.72 13.52
N PRO A 74 -4.00 7.10 12.49
CA PRO A 74 -3.47 8.44 12.35
C PRO A 74 -4.54 9.44 11.90
N LEU A 75 -4.24 10.72 12.03
CA LEU A 75 -4.98 11.80 11.41
C LEU A 75 -4.66 11.83 9.91
N TYR A 76 -5.46 11.13 9.10
CA TYR A 76 -5.21 10.96 7.66
C TYR A 76 -5.24 12.27 6.84
N GLY A 77 -5.86 13.35 7.35
CA GLY A 77 -5.83 14.67 6.70
C GLY A 77 -4.42 15.24 6.55
N LEU A 78 -3.45 14.79 7.36
CA LEU A 78 -2.04 15.19 7.20
C LEU A 78 -1.47 14.79 5.82
N ALA A 79 -2.07 13.83 5.14
CA ALA A 79 -1.65 13.38 3.81
C ALA A 79 -2.27 14.14 2.65
N ASP A 80 -3.22 15.07 2.88
CA ASP A 80 -3.95 15.81 1.84
C ASP A 80 -2.99 16.45 0.82
N GLU A 81 -2.08 17.29 1.30
CA GLU A 81 -1.14 18.02 0.45
C GLU A 81 -0.19 17.08 -0.32
N GLY A 82 0.33 16.06 0.37
CA GLY A 82 1.23 15.07 -0.23
C GLY A 82 0.52 14.26 -1.31
N PHE A 83 -0.73 13.89 -1.07
CA PHE A 83 -1.57 13.18 -2.02
C PHE A 83 -1.84 14.05 -3.26
N ASP A 84 -2.25 15.30 -3.09
CA ASP A 84 -2.56 16.19 -4.22
C ASP A 84 -1.36 16.42 -5.14
N ARG A 85 -0.16 16.51 -4.56
CA ARG A 85 1.11 16.59 -5.32
C ARG A 85 1.37 15.29 -6.07
N VAL A 86 1.24 14.14 -5.41
CA VAL A 86 1.48 12.82 -6.01
C VAL A 86 0.46 12.52 -7.10
N ALA A 87 -0.83 12.77 -6.89
CA ALA A 87 -1.90 12.50 -7.85
C ALA A 87 -1.68 13.19 -9.20
N LYS A 88 -0.97 14.34 -9.21
CA LYS A 88 -0.61 15.12 -10.40
C LYS A 88 0.75 14.75 -10.99
N ALA A 89 1.51 13.87 -10.33
CA ALA A 89 2.87 13.53 -10.75
C ALA A 89 2.86 12.66 -12.04
N PRO A 90 3.85 12.86 -12.94
CA PRO A 90 4.02 12.01 -14.11
C PRO A 90 4.15 10.53 -13.73
N GLY A 91 3.53 9.66 -14.53
CA GLY A 91 3.61 8.21 -14.34
C GLY A 91 2.64 7.61 -13.32
N VAL A 92 1.92 8.42 -12.53
CA VAL A 92 0.91 7.90 -11.58
C VAL A 92 -0.26 7.23 -12.31
N SER A 93 -0.77 7.86 -13.37
CA SER A 93 -1.88 7.28 -14.15
C SER A 93 -1.48 5.95 -14.80
N GLU A 94 -0.29 5.89 -15.42
CA GLU A 94 0.24 4.67 -16.03
C GLU A 94 0.48 3.56 -15.00
N TRP A 95 1.12 3.90 -13.87
CA TRP A 95 1.31 2.96 -12.77
C TRP A 95 -0.04 2.42 -12.27
N LEU A 96 -1.02 3.28 -12.04
CA LEU A 96 -2.32 2.87 -11.53
C LEU A 96 -3.04 1.94 -12.52
N GLN A 97 -3.01 2.23 -13.82
CA GLN A 97 -3.59 1.38 -14.86
C GLN A 97 -2.92 0.00 -14.96
N SER A 98 -1.65 -0.12 -14.57
CA SER A 98 -0.93 -1.39 -14.58
C SER A 98 -1.37 -2.37 -13.48
N HIS A 99 -2.16 -1.90 -12.50
CA HIS A 99 -2.59 -2.68 -11.34
C HIS A 99 -4.10 -2.83 -11.28
N ARG A 100 -4.62 -3.96 -10.76
CA ARG A 100 -6.07 -4.21 -10.70
C ARG A 100 -6.71 -3.62 -9.46
N SER A 101 -6.04 -3.72 -8.32
CA SER A 101 -6.55 -3.26 -7.03
C SER A 101 -5.61 -2.25 -6.39
N MET A 102 -6.10 -1.45 -5.46
CA MET A 102 -5.25 -0.48 -4.78
C MET A 102 -4.20 -1.16 -3.90
N ARG A 103 -4.51 -2.33 -3.32
CA ARG A 103 -3.56 -3.12 -2.52
C ARG A 103 -2.35 -3.57 -3.34
N THR A 104 -2.60 -4.08 -4.54
CA THR A 104 -1.54 -4.53 -5.46
C THR A 104 -0.71 -3.36 -5.96
N ALA A 105 -1.37 -2.25 -6.32
CA ALA A 105 -0.72 -1.00 -6.69
C ALA A 105 0.23 -0.50 -5.59
N LEU A 106 -0.25 -0.34 -4.35
CA LEU A 106 0.55 0.16 -3.22
C LEU A 106 1.75 -0.75 -2.93
N VAL A 107 1.56 -2.06 -2.98
CA VAL A 107 2.63 -3.04 -2.80
C VAL A 107 3.71 -2.89 -3.87
N ALA A 108 3.29 -2.81 -5.14
CA ALA A 108 4.21 -2.63 -6.25
C ALA A 108 4.94 -1.28 -6.19
N LEU A 109 4.26 -0.21 -5.78
CA LEU A 109 4.84 1.11 -5.61
C LEU A 109 5.89 1.11 -4.50
N TYR A 110 5.55 0.55 -3.34
CA TYR A 110 6.46 0.43 -2.22
C TYR A 110 7.69 -0.41 -2.57
N GLY A 111 7.51 -1.50 -3.32
CA GLY A 111 8.60 -2.35 -3.81
C GLY A 111 9.61 -1.66 -4.72
N ARG A 112 9.29 -0.48 -5.30
CA ARG A 112 10.24 0.29 -6.13
C ARG A 112 11.31 1.01 -5.32
N ASP A 113 11.00 1.43 -4.08
CA ASP A 113 11.97 2.04 -3.18
C ASP A 113 11.63 1.72 -1.71
N LEU A 114 12.42 0.80 -1.12
CA LEU A 114 12.21 0.24 0.22
C LEU A 114 12.89 1.03 1.35
N ARG A 115 13.39 2.23 1.08
CA ARG A 115 14.11 3.04 2.09
C ARG A 115 13.27 3.43 3.31
N LEU A 116 11.94 3.32 3.22
CA LEU A 116 11.03 3.47 4.35
C LEU A 116 10.72 2.08 4.90
N ALA A 117 11.38 1.66 5.98
CA ALA A 117 11.17 0.33 6.56
C ALA A 117 9.68 0.09 6.92
N PRO A 118 9.12 -1.12 6.68
CA PRO A 118 7.70 -1.38 6.91
C PRO A 118 7.22 -1.15 8.35
N ALA A 119 8.12 -1.30 9.32
CA ALA A 119 7.86 -1.02 10.73
C ALA A 119 7.40 0.43 10.99
N ARG A 120 7.70 1.38 10.09
CA ARG A 120 7.39 2.80 10.25
C ARG A 120 5.92 3.16 10.01
N PHE A 121 5.07 2.25 9.54
CA PHE A 121 3.62 2.49 9.41
C PHE A 121 2.82 1.49 10.24
N ARG A 122 3.25 1.22 11.48
CA ARG A 122 2.69 0.18 12.37
C ARG A 122 1.18 0.26 12.59
N TRP A 123 0.62 1.47 12.54
CA TRP A 123 -0.83 1.71 12.63
C TRP A 123 -1.61 0.91 11.59
N LEU A 124 -1.04 0.64 10.40
CA LEU A 124 -1.70 -0.11 9.34
C LEU A 124 -2.02 -1.56 9.76
N LYS A 125 -1.25 -2.17 10.67
CA LYS A 125 -1.53 -3.54 11.15
C LYS A 125 -2.93 -3.65 11.79
N GLY A 126 -3.38 -2.58 12.48
CA GLY A 126 -4.70 -2.53 13.10
C GLY A 126 -5.82 -2.09 12.15
N VAL A 127 -5.47 -1.56 10.97
CA VAL A 127 -6.42 -1.02 9.98
C VAL A 127 -6.68 -2.01 8.86
N ASN A 128 -5.62 -2.51 8.23
CA ASN A 128 -5.68 -3.49 7.16
C ASN A 128 -4.52 -4.48 7.29
N ARG A 129 -4.82 -5.63 7.90
CA ARG A 129 -3.85 -6.67 8.22
C ARG A 129 -3.27 -7.33 6.96
N THR A 130 -4.11 -7.60 5.96
CA THR A 130 -3.70 -8.16 4.67
C THR A 130 -2.69 -7.27 3.97
N LEU A 131 -2.98 -5.97 3.84
CA LEU A 131 -2.08 -5.00 3.22
C LEU A 131 -0.80 -4.79 4.04
N TRP A 132 -0.89 -4.78 5.37
CA TRP A 132 0.28 -4.71 6.24
C TRP A 132 1.27 -5.85 5.96
N TYR A 133 0.78 -7.10 5.93
CA TYR A 133 1.62 -8.26 5.65
C TYR A 133 2.11 -8.31 4.21
N ALA A 134 1.29 -7.89 3.26
CA ALA A 134 1.73 -7.75 1.87
C ALA A 134 2.89 -6.75 1.77
N LEU A 135 2.80 -5.55 2.35
CA LEU A 135 3.88 -4.56 2.32
C LEU A 135 5.17 -5.04 3.02
N HIS A 136 5.06 -5.85 4.08
CA HIS A 136 6.23 -6.45 4.74
C HIS A 136 7.00 -7.44 3.86
N SER A 137 6.38 -7.93 2.79
CA SER A 137 6.97 -8.90 1.87
C SER A 137 7.12 -8.36 0.45
N ALA A 138 7.08 -7.03 0.26
CA ALA A 138 7.12 -6.39 -1.06
C ALA A 138 8.34 -6.76 -1.91
N ASP A 139 9.47 -7.07 -1.28
CA ASP A 139 10.72 -7.42 -1.99
C ASP A 139 11.35 -8.73 -1.46
N THR A 140 10.56 -9.57 -0.79
CA THR A 140 11.07 -10.82 -0.23
C THR A 140 10.53 -12.01 -0.98
N ALA A 141 11.39 -12.98 -1.32
CA ALA A 141 10.94 -14.23 -1.94
C ALA A 141 9.92 -14.98 -1.07
N LYS A 142 10.11 -14.97 0.25
CA LYS A 142 9.18 -15.53 1.24
C LYS A 142 8.09 -14.53 1.57
N VAL A 143 6.84 -15.00 1.60
CA VAL A 143 5.66 -14.18 1.86
C VAL A 143 4.91 -14.68 3.09
N PHE A 144 4.21 -13.77 3.79
CA PHE A 144 3.21 -14.14 4.77
C PHE A 144 1.92 -14.57 4.06
N VAL A 145 1.36 -15.71 4.46
CA VAL A 145 0.14 -16.27 3.83
C VAL A 145 -1.04 -15.30 3.87
N GLU A 146 -1.10 -14.44 4.88
CA GLU A 146 -2.15 -13.42 5.09
C GLU A 146 -2.16 -12.30 4.03
N GLY A 147 -1.08 -12.14 3.26
CA GLY A 147 -0.97 -11.15 2.17
C GLY A 147 -0.38 -11.72 0.88
N ALA A 148 -0.32 -13.05 0.77
CA ALA A 148 0.33 -13.74 -0.34
C ALA A 148 -0.41 -13.54 -1.67
N GLY A 149 -1.75 -13.47 -1.65
CA GLY A 149 -2.56 -13.21 -2.84
C GLY A 149 -2.25 -11.84 -3.45
N VAL A 150 -2.20 -10.80 -2.61
CA VAL A 150 -1.80 -9.44 -3.03
C VAL A 150 -0.39 -9.43 -3.62
N GLN A 151 0.57 -10.10 -2.96
CA GLN A 151 1.95 -10.19 -3.44
C GLN A 151 2.06 -10.88 -4.79
N ALA A 152 1.41 -12.04 -4.94
CA ALA A 152 1.45 -12.81 -6.17
C ALA A 152 0.87 -11.99 -7.35
N GLN A 153 -0.29 -11.37 -7.14
CA GLN A 153 -0.93 -10.53 -8.15
C GLN A 153 -0.07 -9.31 -8.50
N ALA A 154 0.44 -8.57 -7.50
CA ALA A 154 1.27 -7.40 -7.74
C ALA A 154 2.54 -7.74 -8.54
N ARG A 155 3.17 -8.88 -8.25
CA ARG A 155 4.35 -9.36 -9.01
C ARG A 155 4.00 -9.74 -10.45
N ALA A 156 2.88 -10.42 -10.65
CA ALA A 156 2.40 -10.78 -11.99
C ALA A 156 2.12 -9.52 -12.82
N GLU A 157 1.46 -8.52 -12.24
CA GLU A 157 1.17 -7.24 -12.88
C GLU A 157 2.44 -6.46 -13.22
N VAL A 158 3.39 -6.34 -12.28
CA VAL A 158 4.70 -5.72 -12.54
C VAL A 158 5.45 -6.46 -13.65
N HIS A 159 5.40 -7.80 -13.65
CA HIS A 159 6.07 -8.60 -14.67
C HIS A 159 5.44 -8.41 -16.05
N ALA A 160 4.11 -8.45 -16.15
CA ALA A 160 3.38 -8.20 -17.39
C ALA A 160 3.68 -6.80 -17.94
N SER A 161 3.65 -5.77 -17.08
CA SER A 161 4.00 -4.39 -17.45
C SER A 161 5.43 -4.29 -18.01
N LYS A 162 6.42 -4.95 -17.38
CA LYS A 162 7.81 -4.99 -17.87
C LYS A 162 7.95 -5.65 -19.24
N LEU A 163 7.07 -6.61 -19.56
CA LEU A 163 7.06 -7.32 -20.84
C LEU A 163 6.18 -6.64 -21.90
N GLY A 164 5.51 -5.51 -21.59
CA GLY A 164 4.54 -4.87 -22.48
C GLY A 164 3.28 -5.70 -22.72
N LEU A 165 2.97 -6.63 -21.80
CA LEU A 165 1.79 -7.49 -21.86
C LEU A 165 0.58 -6.81 -21.19
N PRO A 166 -0.65 -7.19 -21.58
CA PRO A 166 -1.84 -6.72 -20.88
C PRO A 166 -1.81 -7.12 -19.40
N ARG A 167 -2.40 -6.26 -18.55
CA ARG A 167 -2.54 -6.54 -17.11
C ARG A 167 -3.22 -7.90 -16.92
N PRO A 168 -2.62 -8.83 -16.15
CA PRO A 168 -3.19 -10.15 -15.95
C PRO A 168 -4.55 -10.07 -15.25
N GLY A 169 -5.40 -11.07 -15.49
CA GLY A 169 -6.63 -11.25 -14.71
C GLY A 169 -6.32 -11.57 -13.24
N LEU A 170 -7.38 -11.81 -12.47
CA LEU A 170 -7.22 -12.16 -11.06
C LEU A 170 -6.67 -13.58 -10.93
N MET A 171 -5.48 -13.71 -10.35
CA MET A 171 -4.83 -14.99 -10.04
C MET A 171 -4.90 -16.03 -11.18
N VAL A 172 -4.74 -15.55 -12.42
CA VAL A 172 -4.85 -16.41 -13.61
C VAL A 172 -3.74 -17.46 -13.57
N THR A 173 -4.17 -18.71 -13.63
CA THR A 173 -3.32 -19.89 -13.85
C THR A 173 -3.39 -20.30 -15.31
#